data_AF-A0A257XNA2-F1
#
_entry.id   AF-A0A257XNA2-F1
#
_cell.length_a   1.000
_cell.length_b   1.000
_cell.length_c   1.000
_cell.angle_alpha   90.00
_cell.angle_beta   90.00
_cell.angle_gamma   90.00
#
_symmetry.space_group_name_H-M   'P 1'
#
loop_
_entity.id
_entity.type
_entity.pdbx_description
1 polymer ?
#
loop_
_entity_poly.entity_id
_entity_poly.type
_entity_poly.pdbx_seq_one_letter_code
_entity_poly.pdbx_strand_id
1 'polypeptide(L)'
;MSDIVTRFAPSPTGFLHIGGARTALFNWLYAKAKGGKMLLRIEDTDRQRSTKEAIDAIIEGLSWLGITWDGDVVYQFARAARHREAVEQMLAAGNAYRCYCSPEELDVMRETARREGRPPRYDGRWRDRDPSEAPQDRAPVIRLKAPRTGETVIEDQVQGTVTFPNKDLDDLVLLRSDGNPTYMLAVVVDDHDMGVTHIIRGDDHLTNAARQTQIYNALGWSVPVMAHIPLIHGPDGAKLSKRHGALGV
;
A
#
# COMPACT_ATOMS: atom_id res chain seq x y z
N MET A 1 26.88 -8.04 2.33
CA MET A 1 25.58 -8.10 1.59
C MET A 1 24.51 -7.94 2.63
N SER A 2 23.54 -7.04 2.44
CA SER A 2 22.39 -6.93 3.35
C SER A 2 21.56 -8.21 3.27
N ASP A 3 21.10 -8.72 4.40
CA ASP A 3 20.26 -9.92 4.45
C ASP A 3 18.95 -9.68 3.68
N ILE A 4 18.60 -10.59 2.78
CA ILE A 4 17.38 -10.50 1.98
C ILE A 4 16.16 -10.75 2.88
N VAL A 5 15.24 -9.80 2.91
CA VAL A 5 13.94 -9.92 3.56
C VAL A 5 12.83 -9.62 2.54
N THR A 6 11.98 -10.60 2.31
CA THR A 6 10.72 -10.50 1.53
C THR A 6 9.53 -10.59 2.47
N ARG A 7 8.32 -10.30 1.97
CA ARG A 7 7.09 -10.52 2.76
C ARG A 7 5.87 -10.81 1.89
N PHE A 8 5.06 -11.75 2.34
CA PHE A 8 3.69 -11.89 1.85
C PHE A 8 2.75 -11.08 2.76
N ALA A 9 2.01 -10.15 2.16
CA ALA A 9 1.15 -9.20 2.87
C ALA A 9 -0.31 -9.27 2.41
N PRO A 10 -1.05 -10.37 2.66
CA PRO A 10 -2.43 -10.52 2.20
C PRO A 10 -3.41 -9.72 3.06
N SER A 11 -4.42 -9.13 2.42
CA SER A 11 -5.62 -8.66 3.12
C SER A 11 -6.64 -9.81 3.24
N PRO A 12 -7.12 -10.15 4.45
CA PRO A 12 -8.06 -11.26 4.66
C PRO A 12 -9.44 -10.87 4.11
N THR A 13 -9.73 -11.32 2.89
CA THR A 13 -11.00 -11.05 2.18
C THR A 13 -11.70 -12.35 1.76
N GLY A 14 -11.40 -13.44 2.46
CA GLY A 14 -11.78 -14.82 2.15
C GLY A 14 -10.55 -15.70 1.92
N PHE A 15 -10.70 -16.74 1.10
CA PHE A 15 -9.65 -17.73 0.83
C PHE A 15 -8.41 -17.16 0.13
N LEU A 16 -7.27 -17.83 0.34
CA LEU A 16 -6.07 -17.64 -0.45
C LEU A 16 -6.35 -18.05 -1.90
N HIS A 17 -6.42 -17.09 -2.80
CA HIS A 17 -6.60 -17.37 -4.22
C HIS A 17 -5.25 -17.68 -4.88
N ILE A 18 -5.27 -18.39 -6.02
CA ILE A 18 -4.06 -18.82 -6.75
C ILE A 18 -3.08 -17.68 -7.07
N GLY A 19 -3.57 -16.49 -7.41
CA GLY A 19 -2.71 -15.30 -7.61
C GLY A 19 -1.95 -14.87 -6.34
N GLY A 20 -2.60 -14.95 -5.18
CA GLY A 20 -1.98 -14.70 -3.88
C GLY A 20 -0.99 -15.80 -3.52
N ALA A 21 -1.36 -17.08 -3.72
CA ALA A 21 -0.48 -18.22 -3.51
C ALA A 21 0.79 -18.13 -4.38
N ARG A 22 0.67 -17.75 -5.66
CA ARG A 22 1.83 -17.52 -6.54
C ARG A 22 2.71 -16.37 -6.04
N THR A 23 2.11 -15.30 -5.54
CA THR A 23 2.86 -14.19 -4.94
C THR A 23 3.62 -14.63 -3.69
N ALA A 24 2.98 -15.39 -2.80
CA ALA A 24 3.63 -15.98 -1.63
C ALA A 24 4.78 -16.91 -2.03
N LEU A 25 4.55 -17.77 -3.02
CA LEU A 25 5.56 -18.69 -3.56
C LEU A 25 6.79 -17.94 -4.08
N PHE A 26 6.64 -16.85 -4.82
CA PHE A 26 7.79 -16.07 -5.30
C PHE A 26 8.54 -15.36 -4.17
N ASN A 27 7.84 -14.81 -3.17
CA ASN A 27 8.49 -14.25 -1.99
C ASN A 27 9.31 -15.31 -1.25
N TRP A 28 8.75 -16.51 -1.09
CA TRP A 28 9.37 -17.65 -0.43
C TRP A 28 10.59 -18.18 -1.20
N LEU A 29 10.42 -18.47 -2.49
CA LEU A 29 11.50 -18.97 -3.35
C LEU A 29 12.65 -17.97 -3.46
N TYR A 30 12.35 -16.68 -3.59
CA TYR A 30 13.38 -15.64 -3.68
C TYR A 30 14.19 -15.55 -2.39
N ALA A 31 13.52 -15.52 -1.22
CA ALA A 31 14.20 -15.54 0.07
C ALA A 31 15.05 -16.81 0.23
N LYS A 32 14.47 -18.00 0.01
CA LYS A 32 15.17 -19.29 0.09
C LYS A 32 16.41 -19.34 -0.81
N ALA A 33 16.27 -18.96 -2.08
CA ALA A 33 17.37 -19.00 -3.05
C ALA A 33 18.51 -18.04 -2.71
N LYS A 34 18.24 -16.99 -1.93
CA LYS A 34 19.23 -16.00 -1.48
C LYS A 34 19.69 -16.19 -0.03
N GLY A 35 19.24 -17.25 0.65
CA GLY A 35 19.52 -17.46 2.07
C GLY A 35 18.91 -16.39 2.99
N GLY A 36 17.85 -15.72 2.52
CA GLY A 36 17.13 -14.68 3.24
C GLY A 36 15.91 -15.19 4.01
N LYS A 37 15.10 -14.25 4.49
CA LYS A 37 13.87 -14.47 5.23
C LYS A 37 12.64 -14.07 4.43
N MET A 38 11.57 -14.82 4.60
CA MET A 38 10.24 -14.42 4.16
C MET A 38 9.36 -14.17 5.37
N LEU A 39 8.78 -12.99 5.49
CA LEU A 39 7.86 -12.65 6.59
C LEU A 39 6.39 -12.78 6.15
N LEU A 40 5.49 -12.96 7.11
CA LEU A 40 4.03 -12.91 6.90
C LEU A 40 3.42 -11.73 7.65
N ARG A 41 2.69 -10.87 6.93
CA ARG A 41 1.92 -9.76 7.50
C ARG A 41 0.47 -9.82 7.06
N ILE A 42 -0.47 -9.89 7.99
CA ILE A 42 -1.89 -9.83 7.68
C ILE A 42 -2.34 -8.36 7.69
N GLU A 43 -2.89 -7.90 6.58
CA GLU A 43 -3.41 -6.54 6.43
C GLU A 43 -4.87 -6.46 6.91
N ASP A 44 -5.08 -6.65 8.21
CA ASP A 44 -6.38 -6.77 8.88
C ASP A 44 -7.04 -5.44 9.28
N THR A 45 -6.71 -4.36 8.57
CA THR A 45 -7.22 -3.01 8.87
C THR A 45 -8.73 -2.87 8.62
N ASP A 46 -9.29 -3.68 7.72
CA ASP A 46 -10.74 -3.80 7.52
C ASP A 46 -11.34 -4.88 8.42
N ARG A 47 -11.74 -4.50 9.63
CA ARG A 47 -12.25 -5.43 10.65
C ARG A 47 -13.52 -6.17 10.24
N GLN A 48 -14.33 -5.63 9.31
CA GLN A 48 -15.54 -6.31 8.84
C GLN A 48 -15.20 -7.48 7.93
N ARG A 49 -14.15 -7.34 7.11
CA ARG A 49 -13.70 -8.40 6.20
C ARG A 49 -12.67 -9.35 6.83
N SER A 50 -11.94 -8.86 7.84
CA SER A 50 -10.85 -9.59 8.51
C SER A 50 -11.36 -10.49 9.63
N THR A 51 -12.17 -11.50 9.28
CA THR A 51 -12.63 -12.49 10.26
C THR A 51 -11.52 -13.48 10.60
N LYS A 52 -11.62 -14.14 11.77
CA LYS A 52 -10.64 -15.15 12.19
C LYS A 52 -10.55 -16.27 11.14
N GLU A 53 -11.69 -16.69 10.61
CA GLU A 53 -11.80 -17.76 9.61
C GLU A 53 -11.09 -17.38 8.30
N ALA A 54 -11.17 -16.12 7.88
CA ALA A 54 -10.47 -15.65 6.69
C ALA A 54 -8.94 -15.63 6.89
N ILE A 55 -8.48 -15.29 8.10
CA ILE A 55 -7.06 -15.31 8.45
C ILE A 55 -6.55 -16.75 8.55
N ASP A 56 -7.29 -17.62 9.24
CA ASP A 56 -6.97 -19.04 9.39
C ASP A 56 -6.88 -19.71 8.01
N ALA A 57 -7.84 -19.45 7.11
CA ALA A 57 -7.83 -20.01 5.75
C ALA A 57 -6.57 -19.60 4.94
N ILE A 58 -6.04 -18.39 5.15
CA ILE A 58 -4.78 -17.97 4.52
C ILE A 58 -3.59 -18.75 5.09
N ILE A 59 -3.51 -18.87 6.41
CA ILE A 59 -2.42 -19.56 7.12
C ILE A 59 -2.42 -21.06 6.77
N GLU A 60 -3.59 -21.69 6.75
CA GLU A 60 -3.79 -23.08 6.38
C GLU A 60 -3.42 -23.33 4.90
N GLY A 61 -3.87 -22.46 3.98
CA GLY A 61 -3.52 -22.56 2.56
C GLY A 61 -2.01 -22.44 2.31
N LEU A 62 -1.32 -21.52 3.00
CA LEU A 62 0.15 -21.41 2.95
C LEU A 62 0.83 -22.69 3.48
N SER A 63 0.35 -23.20 4.61
CA SER A 63 0.88 -24.42 5.24
C SER A 63 0.69 -25.64 4.36
N TRP A 64 -0.47 -25.78 3.72
CA TRP A 64 -0.78 -26.86 2.78
C TRP A 64 0.14 -26.84 1.56
N LEU A 65 0.47 -25.64 1.05
CA LEU A 65 1.43 -25.45 -0.04
C LEU A 65 2.90 -25.68 0.38
N GLY A 66 3.18 -25.90 1.67
CA GLY A 66 4.54 -26.01 2.20
C GLY A 66 5.29 -24.68 2.22
N ILE A 67 4.58 -23.55 2.13
CA ILE A 67 5.16 -22.21 2.20
C ILE A 67 5.22 -21.78 3.67
N THR A 68 6.43 -21.74 4.22
CA THR A 68 6.71 -21.28 5.58
C THR A 68 7.22 -19.84 5.59
N TRP A 69 7.06 -19.14 6.71
CA TRP A 69 7.63 -17.82 6.94
C TRP A 69 8.48 -17.82 8.21
N ASP A 70 9.34 -16.82 8.31
CA ASP A 70 10.23 -16.57 9.44
C ASP A 70 9.56 -15.64 10.46
N GLY A 71 9.73 -15.97 11.74
CA GLY A 71 9.19 -15.17 12.86
C GLY A 71 7.67 -15.26 13.01
N ASP A 72 7.13 -14.35 13.81
CA ASP A 72 5.70 -14.29 14.10
C ASP A 72 4.91 -13.59 12.99
N VAL A 73 3.63 -13.92 12.89
CA VAL A 73 2.69 -13.22 12.02
C VAL A 73 2.48 -11.79 12.53
N VAL A 74 2.72 -10.81 11.65
CA VAL A 74 2.48 -9.40 11.97
C VAL A 74 1.05 -9.03 11.58
N TYR A 75 0.29 -8.44 12.52
CA TYR A 75 -1.06 -7.93 12.27
C TYR A 75 -1.03 -6.41 12.16
N GLN A 76 -1.47 -5.88 11.02
CA GLN A 76 -1.37 -4.47 10.71
C GLN A 76 -2.27 -3.60 11.60
N PHE A 77 -3.45 -4.08 11.97
CA PHE A 77 -4.37 -3.34 12.85
C PHE A 77 -3.75 -3.03 14.21
N ALA A 78 -3.02 -3.98 14.80
CA ALA A 78 -2.34 -3.80 16.09
C ALA A 78 -1.25 -2.72 16.06
N ARG A 79 -0.84 -2.26 14.86
CA ARG A 79 0.26 -1.31 14.64
C ARG A 79 -0.22 0.11 14.33
N ALA A 80 -1.52 0.39 14.44
CA ALA A 80 -2.09 1.71 14.15
C ALA A 80 -1.41 2.87 14.91
N ALA A 81 -0.97 2.64 16.15
CA ALA A 81 -0.24 3.66 16.92
C ALA A 81 1.11 4.02 16.27
N ARG A 82 1.85 3.03 15.79
CA ARG A 82 3.12 3.22 15.09
C ARG A 82 2.93 3.94 13.75
N HIS A 83 1.83 3.63 13.03
CA HIS A 83 1.50 4.35 11.80
C HIS A 83 1.19 5.83 12.06
N ARG A 84 0.50 6.15 13.16
CA ARG A 84 0.26 7.55 13.58
C ARG A 84 1.56 8.27 13.91
N GLU A 85 2.47 7.62 14.61
CA GLU A 85 3.78 8.19 14.92
C GLU A 85 4.55 8.59 13.64
N ALA A 86 4.57 7.73 12.62
CA ALA A 86 5.18 8.06 11.33
C ALA A 86 4.54 9.30 10.68
N VAL A 87 3.22 9.45 10.78
CA VAL A 87 2.52 10.64 10.27
C VAL A 87 2.89 11.91 11.05
N GLU A 88 3.01 11.82 12.37
CA GLU A 88 3.47 12.96 13.19
C GLU A 88 4.90 13.36 12.83
N GLN A 89 5.79 12.40 12.53
CA GLN A 89 7.12 12.70 11.99
C GLN A 89 7.05 13.46 10.66
N MET A 90 6.17 13.04 9.74
CA MET A 90 5.98 13.74 8.46
C MET A 90 5.38 15.14 8.63
N LEU A 91 4.45 15.32 9.57
CA LEU A 91 3.88 16.64 9.90
C LEU A 91 4.95 17.57 10.46
N ALA A 92 5.77 17.09 11.39
CA ALA A 92 6.88 17.86 11.96
C ALA A 92 7.94 18.23 10.91
N ALA A 93 8.21 17.34 9.95
CA ALA A 93 9.12 17.59 8.84
C ALA A 93 8.53 18.46 7.70
N GLY A 94 7.24 18.81 7.78
CA GLY A 94 6.53 19.55 6.73
C GLY A 94 6.22 18.74 5.47
N ASN A 95 6.38 17.42 5.52
CA ASN A 95 6.11 16.49 4.42
C ASN A 95 4.67 15.95 4.42
N ALA A 96 3.86 16.35 5.39
CA ALA A 96 2.42 16.10 5.45
C ALA A 96 1.68 17.35 5.95
N TYR A 97 0.36 17.41 5.74
CA TYR A 97 -0.48 18.50 6.22
C TYR A 97 -1.90 18.05 6.56
N ARG A 98 -2.59 18.86 7.37
CA ARG A 98 -3.98 18.66 7.76
C ARG A 98 -4.91 19.17 6.67
N CYS A 99 -5.84 18.33 6.23
CA CYS A 99 -6.85 18.66 5.24
C CYS A 99 -8.23 18.55 5.85
N TYR A 100 -9.01 19.63 5.72
CA TYR A 100 -10.36 19.73 6.28
C TYR A 100 -11.43 19.69 5.19
N CYS A 101 -11.15 19.16 4.00
CA CYS A 101 -12.18 19.02 2.97
C CYS A 101 -13.32 18.13 3.44
N SER A 102 -14.56 18.57 3.23
CA SER A 102 -15.74 17.74 3.45
C SER A 102 -15.87 16.68 2.35
N PRO A 103 -16.62 15.60 2.59
CA PRO A 103 -16.99 14.65 1.54
C PRO A 103 -17.63 15.33 0.33
N GLU A 104 -18.53 16.29 0.56
CA GLU A 104 -19.23 17.03 -0.50
C GLU A 104 -18.27 17.87 -1.35
N GLU A 105 -17.28 18.52 -0.72
CA GLU A 105 -16.24 19.24 -1.45
C GLU A 105 -15.42 18.30 -2.34
N LEU A 106 -15.09 17.10 -1.85
CA LEU A 106 -14.38 16.09 -2.63
C LEU A 106 -15.23 15.52 -3.77
N ASP A 107 -16.54 15.38 -3.57
CA ASP A 107 -17.47 14.93 -4.61
C ASP A 107 -17.59 15.97 -5.72
N VAL A 108 -17.75 17.26 -5.38
CA VAL A 108 -17.74 18.36 -6.36
C VAL A 108 -16.44 18.39 -7.17
N MET A 109 -15.27 18.13 -6.53
CA MET A 109 -14.00 18.02 -7.26
C MET A 109 -14.01 16.86 -8.27
N ARG A 110 -14.51 15.68 -7.87
CA ARG A 110 -14.60 14.49 -8.73
C ARG A 110 -15.52 14.71 -9.90
N GLU A 111 -16.69 15.30 -9.67
CA GLU A 111 -17.66 15.62 -10.71
C GLU A 111 -17.13 16.66 -11.70
N THR A 112 -16.46 17.70 -11.19
CA THR A 112 -15.79 18.71 -12.03
C THR A 112 -14.72 18.07 -12.89
N ALA A 113 -13.87 17.21 -12.31
CA ALA A 113 -12.85 16.46 -13.05
C ALA A 113 -13.46 15.61 -14.18
N ARG A 114 -14.54 14.89 -13.86
CA ARG A 114 -15.26 14.05 -14.82
C ARG A 114 -15.85 14.87 -15.97
N ARG A 115 -16.47 16.02 -15.66
CA ARG A 115 -17.04 16.94 -16.67
C ARG A 115 -15.97 17.51 -17.60
N GLU A 116 -14.77 17.74 -17.07
CA GLU A 116 -13.61 18.24 -17.82
C GLU A 116 -12.80 17.13 -18.51
N GLY A 117 -13.21 15.86 -18.39
CA GLY A 117 -12.50 14.72 -18.99
C GLY A 117 -11.12 14.45 -18.39
N ARG A 118 -10.83 14.98 -17.19
CA ARG A 118 -9.56 14.75 -16.47
C ARG A 118 -9.72 13.69 -15.38
N PRO A 119 -8.64 12.98 -15.00
CA PRO A 119 -8.67 12.07 -13.87
C PRO A 119 -9.07 12.80 -12.57
N PRO A 120 -9.93 12.19 -11.72
CA PRO A 120 -10.28 12.77 -10.43
C PRO A 120 -9.06 12.77 -9.53
N ARG A 121 -8.68 13.96 -9.05
CA ARG A 121 -7.53 14.18 -8.16
C ARG A 121 -7.88 15.24 -7.15
N TYR A 122 -7.27 15.15 -5.97
CA TYR A 122 -7.33 16.23 -5.00
C TYR A 122 -6.58 17.47 -5.51
N ASP A 123 -7.17 18.64 -5.35
CA ASP A 123 -6.64 19.91 -5.86
C ASP A 123 -5.55 20.54 -4.97
N GLY A 124 -5.30 19.97 -3.79
CA GLY A 124 -4.32 20.49 -2.85
C GLY A 124 -4.78 21.74 -2.11
N ARG A 125 -6.08 22.06 -2.06
CA ARG A 125 -6.57 23.34 -1.52
C ARG A 125 -6.17 23.63 -0.07
N TRP A 126 -5.88 22.60 0.75
CA TRP A 126 -5.42 22.75 2.14
C TRP A 126 -3.90 22.65 2.31
N ARG A 127 -3.15 22.43 1.23
CA ARG A 127 -1.70 22.13 1.30
C ARG A 127 -0.87 23.24 1.92
N ASP A 128 -1.19 24.48 1.56
CA ASP A 128 -0.45 25.68 1.93
C ASP A 128 -1.37 26.75 2.55
N ARG A 129 -2.56 26.33 3.04
CA ARG A 129 -3.50 27.23 3.75
C ARG A 129 -3.01 27.52 5.15
N ASP A 130 -3.43 28.68 5.66
CA ASP A 130 -3.20 29.05 7.05
C ASP A 130 -3.97 28.09 7.98
N PRO A 131 -3.31 27.42 8.94
CA PRO A 131 -3.98 26.60 9.94
C PRO A 131 -5.07 27.36 10.74
N SER A 132 -5.02 28.69 10.83
CA SER A 132 -6.07 29.47 11.50
C SER A 132 -7.42 29.44 10.76
N GLU A 133 -7.42 29.10 9.48
CA GLU A 133 -8.66 28.91 8.69
C GLU A 133 -9.34 27.56 8.97
N ALA A 134 -8.71 26.68 9.76
CA ALA A 134 -9.24 25.35 10.04
C ALA A 134 -10.61 25.43 10.75
N PRO A 135 -11.64 24.73 10.23
CA PRO A 135 -12.93 24.63 10.90
C PRO A 135 -12.77 23.93 12.27
N GLN A 136 -13.42 24.47 13.30
CA GLN A 136 -13.33 23.93 14.68
C GLN A 136 -14.17 22.66 14.89
N ASP A 137 -15.18 22.43 14.06
CA ASP A 137 -16.16 21.36 14.17
C ASP A 137 -15.81 20.11 13.35
N ARG A 138 -14.63 20.09 12.72
CA ARG A 138 -14.24 19.03 11.77
C ARG A 138 -12.84 18.50 12.07
N ALA A 139 -12.77 17.19 12.32
CA ALA A 139 -11.50 16.48 12.39
C ALA A 139 -10.85 16.42 11.00
N PRO A 140 -9.55 16.74 10.86
CA PRO A 140 -8.86 16.68 9.57
C PRO A 140 -8.52 15.23 9.19
N VAL A 141 -8.36 14.99 7.90
CA VAL A 141 -7.49 13.90 7.42
C VAL A 141 -6.07 14.43 7.29
N ILE A 142 -5.07 13.55 7.39
CA ILE A 142 -3.68 13.91 7.12
C ILE A 142 -3.29 13.46 5.71
N ARG A 143 -2.78 14.39 4.90
CA ARG A 143 -2.35 14.14 3.53
C ARG A 143 -0.84 14.25 3.38
N LEU A 144 -0.30 13.45 2.47
CA LEU A 144 1.07 13.59 2.00
C LEU A 144 1.24 14.94 1.28
N LYS A 145 2.32 15.66 1.55
CA LYS A 145 2.73 16.85 0.79
C LYS A 145 3.57 16.41 -0.41
N ALA A 146 2.96 15.73 -1.38
CA ALA A 146 3.67 15.08 -2.49
C ALA A 146 4.35 16.10 -3.42
N PRO A 147 5.51 15.77 -4.03
CA PRO A 147 6.11 16.63 -5.05
C PRO A 147 5.13 16.93 -6.20
N ARG A 148 5.08 18.18 -6.69
CA ARG A 148 4.18 18.59 -7.80
C ARG A 148 4.83 18.55 -9.18
N THR A 149 6.17 18.60 -9.22
CA THR A 149 6.98 18.68 -10.45
C THR A 149 8.00 17.56 -10.49
N GLY A 150 8.58 17.33 -11.66
CA GLY A 150 9.50 16.21 -11.88
C GLY A 150 8.77 14.87 -11.99
N GLU A 151 9.47 13.81 -11.64
CA GLU A 151 9.01 12.44 -11.80
C GLU A 151 9.37 11.56 -10.60
N THR A 152 8.62 10.48 -10.44
CA THR A 152 8.95 9.36 -9.55
C THR A 152 9.30 8.17 -10.43
N VAL A 153 10.52 7.66 -10.30
CA VAL A 153 11.04 6.54 -11.08
C VAL A 153 11.04 5.28 -10.20
N ILE A 154 10.53 4.18 -10.75
CA ILE A 154 10.58 2.85 -10.15
C ILE A 154 11.48 1.97 -11.01
N GLU A 155 12.62 1.57 -10.44
CA GLU A 155 13.52 0.59 -11.05
C GLU A 155 13.03 -0.83 -10.72
N ASP A 156 12.01 -1.28 -11.46
CA ASP A 156 11.37 -2.56 -11.19
C ASP A 156 12.17 -3.74 -11.77
N GLN A 157 12.35 -4.78 -10.98
CA GLN A 157 13.11 -5.97 -11.39
C GLN A 157 12.41 -6.84 -12.44
N VAL A 158 11.12 -6.61 -12.70
CA VAL A 158 10.31 -7.37 -13.67
C VAL A 158 9.79 -6.48 -14.79
N GLN A 159 9.28 -5.29 -14.46
CA GLN A 159 8.69 -4.35 -15.41
C GLN A 159 9.73 -3.39 -16.03
N GLY A 160 10.97 -3.39 -15.53
CA GLY A 160 12.01 -2.44 -15.92
C GLY A 160 11.81 -1.06 -15.30
N THR A 161 12.46 -0.05 -15.86
CA THR A 161 12.32 1.34 -15.41
C THR A 161 10.94 1.89 -15.79
N VAL A 162 10.15 2.27 -14.78
CA VAL A 162 8.82 2.85 -14.96
C VAL A 162 8.79 4.25 -14.33
N THR A 163 8.44 5.24 -15.14
CA THR A 163 8.46 6.65 -14.74
C THR A 163 7.05 7.22 -14.65
N PHE A 164 6.76 7.87 -13.52
CA PHE A 164 5.49 8.54 -13.26
C PHE A 164 5.71 10.05 -13.12
N PRO A 165 5.07 10.89 -13.95
CA PRO A 165 5.09 12.32 -13.73
C PRO A 165 4.48 12.66 -12.36
N ASN A 166 5.16 13.47 -11.55
CA ASN A 166 4.68 13.80 -10.22
C ASN A 166 3.37 14.59 -10.24
N LYS A 167 3.09 15.33 -11.33
CA LYS A 167 1.79 15.97 -11.58
C LYS A 167 0.62 14.98 -11.61
N ASP A 168 0.91 13.71 -11.86
CA ASP A 168 -0.11 12.66 -11.95
C ASP A 168 -0.35 11.91 -10.64
N LEU A 169 0.52 12.13 -9.65
CA LEU A 169 0.44 11.62 -8.29
C LEU A 169 -0.11 12.74 -7.38
N ASP A 170 -1.18 12.45 -6.64
CA ASP A 170 -1.86 13.44 -5.81
C ASP A 170 -1.44 13.37 -4.33
N ASP A 171 -1.83 14.39 -3.56
CA ASP A 171 -1.66 14.44 -2.11
C ASP A 171 -2.61 13.45 -1.43
N LEU A 172 -2.23 12.17 -1.47
CA LEU A 172 -3.00 11.05 -0.94
C LEU A 172 -3.20 11.19 0.57
N VAL A 173 -4.28 10.60 1.06
CA VAL A 173 -4.55 10.51 2.50
C VAL A 173 -3.64 9.46 3.12
N LEU A 174 -2.90 9.84 4.16
CA LEU A 174 -2.06 8.98 4.99
C LEU A 174 -2.84 8.48 6.21
N LEU A 175 -3.57 9.38 6.86
CA LEU A 175 -4.35 9.11 8.06
C LEU A 175 -5.77 9.66 7.88
N ARG A 176 -6.77 8.82 8.16
CA ARG A 176 -8.18 9.20 8.15
C ARG A 176 -8.52 10.06 9.38
N SER A 177 -9.68 10.72 9.34
CA SER A 177 -10.14 11.60 10.43
C SER A 177 -10.45 10.87 11.73
N ASP A 178 -10.70 9.56 11.66
CA ASP A 178 -10.84 8.66 12.80
C ASP A 178 -9.48 8.17 13.36
N GLY A 179 -8.36 8.64 12.79
CA GLY A 179 -7.01 8.26 13.20
C GLY A 179 -6.57 6.88 12.70
N ASN A 180 -7.31 6.24 11.80
CA ASN A 180 -6.90 5.00 11.16
C ASN A 180 -5.96 5.26 9.96
N PRO A 181 -4.88 4.48 9.81
CA PRO A 181 -3.96 4.59 8.69
C PRO A 181 -4.62 4.11 7.39
N THR A 182 -4.24 4.71 6.27
CA THR A 182 -4.56 4.13 4.96
C THR A 182 -3.58 3.02 4.62
N TYR A 183 -3.98 2.14 3.70
CA TYR A 183 -3.10 1.12 3.12
C TYR A 183 -1.76 1.70 2.66
N MET A 184 -1.79 2.87 2.01
CA MET A 184 -0.59 3.52 1.45
C MET A 184 0.45 3.84 2.51
N LEU A 185 0.02 4.31 3.68
CA LEU A 185 0.90 4.58 4.82
C LEU A 185 1.32 3.28 5.52
N ALA A 186 0.34 2.44 5.89
CA ALA A 186 0.58 1.29 6.74
C ALA A 186 1.59 0.31 6.14
N VAL A 187 1.48 0.04 4.83
CA VAL A 187 2.40 -0.87 4.13
C VAL A 187 3.85 -0.35 4.13
N VAL A 188 4.06 0.96 4.01
CA VAL A 188 5.40 1.58 3.98
C VAL A 188 6.04 1.53 5.36
N VAL A 189 5.29 1.91 6.39
CA VAL A 189 5.77 1.88 7.78
C VAL A 189 6.08 0.45 8.21
N ASP A 190 5.22 -0.50 7.87
CA ASP A 190 5.45 -1.90 8.23
C ASP A 190 6.60 -2.52 7.44
N ASP A 191 6.72 -2.23 6.14
CA ASP A 191 7.85 -2.72 5.35
C ASP A 191 9.19 -2.16 5.89
N HIS A 192 9.23 -0.88 6.27
CA HIS A 192 10.41 -0.28 6.91
C HIS A 192 10.75 -0.93 8.25
N ASP A 193 9.79 -0.98 9.18
CA ASP A 193 10.00 -1.52 10.53
C ASP A 193 10.31 -3.03 10.52
N MET A 194 9.80 -3.77 9.53
CA MET A 194 10.10 -5.19 9.34
C MET A 194 11.43 -5.44 8.59
N GLY A 195 12.12 -4.38 8.18
CA GLY A 195 13.37 -4.49 7.42
C GLY A 195 13.20 -5.13 6.03
N VAL A 196 12.03 -4.99 5.41
CA VAL A 196 11.77 -5.53 4.08
C VAL A 196 12.71 -4.89 3.08
N THR A 197 13.45 -5.74 2.36
CA THR A 197 14.42 -5.32 1.33
C THR A 197 13.87 -5.47 -0.08
N HIS A 198 12.92 -6.41 -0.27
CA HIS A 198 12.37 -6.76 -1.58
C HIS A 198 10.85 -6.90 -1.48
N ILE A 199 10.13 -6.07 -2.22
CA ILE A 199 8.67 -6.10 -2.35
C ILE A 199 8.32 -6.81 -3.66
N ILE A 200 7.82 -8.04 -3.55
CA ILE A 200 7.37 -8.84 -4.69
C ILE A 200 5.84 -8.96 -4.62
N ARG A 201 5.14 -8.37 -5.59
CA ARG A 201 3.65 -8.33 -5.63
C ARG A 201 3.11 -8.18 -7.05
N GLY A 202 1.79 -8.27 -7.23
CA GLY A 202 1.15 -8.10 -8.55
C GLY A 202 1.36 -6.71 -9.16
N ASP A 203 1.45 -6.64 -10.48
CA ASP A 203 1.61 -5.41 -11.29
C ASP A 203 0.40 -4.47 -11.27
N ASP A 204 -0.76 -4.94 -10.79
CA ASP A 204 -1.88 -4.07 -10.43
C ASP A 204 -1.56 -3.08 -9.29
N HIS A 205 -0.43 -3.27 -8.60
CA HIS A 205 0.07 -2.33 -7.59
C HIS A 205 1.22 -1.43 -8.08
N LEU A 206 1.55 -1.42 -9.37
CA LEU A 206 2.68 -0.62 -9.88
C LEU A 206 2.47 0.90 -9.67
N THR A 207 1.26 1.42 -9.89
CA THR A 207 0.96 2.84 -9.55
C THR A 207 1.06 3.11 -8.05
N ASN A 208 0.75 2.12 -7.21
CA ASN A 208 0.91 2.26 -5.77
C ASN A 208 2.40 2.29 -5.36
N ALA A 209 3.29 1.62 -6.10
CA ALA A 209 4.73 1.70 -5.87
C ALA A 209 5.26 3.13 -6.02
N ALA A 210 4.82 3.86 -7.05
CA ALA A 210 5.18 5.27 -7.23
C ALA A 210 4.74 6.13 -6.03
N ARG A 211 3.47 5.97 -5.61
CA ARG A 211 2.93 6.69 -4.46
C ARG A 211 3.62 6.30 -3.14
N GLN A 212 3.92 5.03 -2.92
CA GLN A 212 4.60 4.54 -1.72
C GLN A 212 6.05 5.02 -1.67
N THR A 213 6.73 5.11 -2.82
CA THR A 213 8.07 5.69 -2.94
C THR A 213 8.10 7.13 -2.45
N GLN A 214 7.07 7.94 -2.76
CA GLN A 214 6.97 9.29 -2.21
C GLN A 214 6.81 9.32 -0.67
N ILE A 215 6.17 8.31 -0.08
CA ILE A 215 6.04 8.19 1.38
C ILE A 215 7.38 7.80 2.01
N TYR A 216 8.10 6.82 1.45
CA TYR A 216 9.47 6.48 1.88
C TYR A 216 10.37 7.72 1.86
N ASN A 217 10.39 8.46 0.75
CA ASN A 217 11.19 9.67 0.60
C ASN A 217 10.79 10.76 1.61
N ALA A 218 9.49 10.96 1.84
CA ALA A 218 8.97 11.92 2.81
C ALA A 218 9.30 11.57 4.27
N LEU A 219 9.58 10.30 4.57
CA LEU A 219 10.08 9.83 5.86
C LEU A 219 11.61 9.76 5.94
N GLY A 220 12.31 10.06 4.83
CA GLY A 220 13.76 9.95 4.73
C GLY A 220 14.26 8.50 4.76
N TRP A 221 13.42 7.54 4.37
CA TRP A 221 13.73 6.11 4.39
C TRP A 221 14.15 5.60 3.02
N SER A 222 14.99 4.56 3.00
CA SER A 222 15.36 3.86 1.76
C SER A 222 14.18 3.08 1.19
N VAL A 223 14.01 3.18 -0.13
CA VAL A 223 12.97 2.44 -0.86
C VAL A 223 13.46 1.00 -1.10
N PRO A 224 12.68 -0.04 -0.71
CA PRO A 224 13.03 -1.43 -1.01
C PRO A 224 13.05 -1.69 -2.52
N VAL A 225 13.79 -2.71 -2.93
CA VAL A 225 13.73 -3.21 -4.31
C VAL A 225 12.31 -3.68 -4.61
N MET A 226 11.78 -3.33 -5.78
CA MET A 226 10.43 -3.71 -6.19
C MET A 226 10.46 -4.65 -7.38
N ALA A 227 9.52 -5.61 -7.37
CA ALA A 227 9.29 -6.55 -8.45
C ALA A 227 7.79 -6.76 -8.63
N HIS A 228 7.25 -6.28 -9.75
CA HIS A 228 5.81 -6.34 -10.05
C HIS A 228 5.51 -7.47 -11.04
N ILE A 229 4.94 -8.56 -10.53
CA ILE A 229 4.69 -9.78 -11.33
C ILE A 229 3.38 -9.67 -12.13
N PRO A 230 3.36 -10.05 -13.42
CA PRO A 230 2.16 -10.01 -14.25
C PRO A 230 1.03 -10.87 -13.70
N LEU A 231 -0.21 -10.37 -13.70
CA LEU A 231 -1.37 -11.14 -13.22
C LEU A 231 -1.59 -12.46 -13.99
N ILE A 232 -2.26 -13.40 -13.32
CA ILE A 232 -2.77 -14.61 -13.97
C ILE A 232 -4.01 -14.22 -14.78
N HIS A 233 -4.00 -14.55 -16.06
CA HIS A 233 -5.13 -14.37 -16.96
C HIS A 233 -5.86 -15.71 -17.15
N GLY A 234 -7.17 -15.65 -17.32
CA GLY A 234 -7.98 -16.79 -17.71
C GLY A 234 -7.75 -17.16 -19.19
N PRO A 235 -8.36 -18.26 -19.66
CA PRO A 235 -8.30 -18.65 -21.07
C PRO A 235 -8.85 -17.59 -22.04
N ASP A 236 -9.69 -16.69 -21.54
CA ASP A 236 -10.28 -15.55 -22.25
C ASP A 236 -9.36 -14.31 -22.30
N GLY A 237 -8.16 -14.39 -21.70
CA GLY A 237 -7.23 -13.27 -21.58
C GLY A 237 -7.64 -12.22 -20.55
N ALA A 238 -8.76 -12.39 -19.86
CA ALA A 238 -9.18 -11.48 -18.78
C ALA A 238 -8.45 -11.82 -17.47
N LYS A 239 -8.33 -10.84 -16.57
CA LYS A 239 -7.80 -11.07 -15.21
C LYS A 239 -8.60 -12.18 -14.54
N LEU A 240 -7.92 -13.22 -14.07
CA LEU A 240 -8.57 -14.29 -13.32
C LEU A 240 -9.14 -13.71 -12.02
N SER A 241 -10.46 -13.77 -11.88
CA SER A 241 -11.19 -13.19 -10.74
C SER A 241 -12.02 -14.26 -10.04
N LYS A 242 -12.47 -13.98 -8.81
CA LYS A 242 -13.40 -14.83 -8.06
C LYS A 242 -14.68 -15.17 -8.85
N ARG A 243 -15.08 -14.32 -9.82
CA ARG A 243 -16.26 -14.54 -10.68
C ARG A 243 -16.00 -15.45 -11.88
N HIS A 244 -14.73 -15.69 -12.23
CA HIS A 244 -14.32 -16.48 -13.40
C HIS A 244 -13.52 -17.74 -13.00
N GLY A 245 -13.87 -18.35 -11.87
CA GLY A 245 -13.33 -19.66 -11.49
C GLY A 245 -11.96 -19.64 -10.82
N ALA A 246 -11.54 -18.52 -10.20
CA ALA A 246 -10.39 -18.54 -9.30
C ALA A 246 -10.67 -19.50 -8.15
N LEU A 247 -10.07 -20.69 -8.20
CA LEU A 247 -10.14 -21.69 -7.15
C LEU A 247 -9.37 -21.18 -5.92
N GLY A 248 -9.98 -21.32 -4.75
CA GLY A 248 -9.27 -21.22 -3.49
C GLY A 248 -8.33 -22.42 -3.35
N VAL A 249 -7.17 -22.19 -2.77
CA VAL A 249 -6.21 -23.22 -2.36
C VAL A 249 -6.17 -23.31 -0.85
#